data_AF-A0A077D1V1-F1
#
_entry.id   AF-A0A077D1V1-F1
#
_cell.length_a   1.000
_cell.length_b   1.000
_cell.length_c   1.000
_cell.angle_alpha   90.00
_cell.angle_beta   90.00
_cell.angle_gamma   90.00
#
_symmetry.space_group_name_H-M   'P 1'
#
loop_
_entity.id
_entity.type
_entity.pdbx_description
1 polymer ?
#
loop_
_entity_poly.entity_id
_entity_poly.type
_entity_poly.pdbx_seq_one_letter_code
_entity_poly.pdbx_strand_id
1 'polypeptide(L)'
;PWHLPNDLKHVKKLSTGNTLVMGRRTYDSIGKPLPNRRNVVLTRDTSFHADGVHVIHSFDEIYDLEGHVFIFGGQSLFEEMIDKVDDMYITVVEGKHQGDTFFPEYTFEDWEVESS
;
A
#
# COMPACT_ATOMS: atom_id res chain seq x y z
N PRO A 1 -12.67 7.59 2.40
CA PRO A 1 -14.01 8.16 2.71
C PRO A 1 -15.21 7.34 2.22
N TRP A 2 -15.02 6.29 1.42
CA TRP A 2 -16.08 5.39 0.97
C TRP A 2 -16.09 4.05 1.72
N HIS A 3 -17.20 3.31 1.62
CA HIS A 3 -17.32 1.94 2.08
C HIS A 3 -17.59 1.02 0.89
N LEU A 4 -16.53 0.41 0.34
CA LEU A 4 -16.61 -0.50 -0.80
C LEU A 4 -16.12 -1.92 -0.40
N PRO A 5 -17.02 -2.83 0.01
CA PRO A 5 -16.63 -4.20 0.37
C PRO A 5 -15.99 -4.99 -0.76
N ASN A 6 -16.31 -4.67 -2.02
CA ASN A 6 -15.74 -5.35 -3.18
C ASN A 6 -14.26 -4.97 -3.41
N ASP A 7 -13.88 -3.73 -3.11
CA ASP A 7 -12.48 -3.28 -3.13
C ASP A 7 -11.65 -4.04 -2.07
N LEU A 8 -12.18 -4.16 -0.84
CA LEU A 8 -11.53 -4.97 0.20
C LEU A 8 -11.37 -6.45 -0.20
N LYS A 9 -12.34 -7.03 -0.91
CA LYS A 9 -12.22 -8.39 -1.45
C LYS A 9 -11.16 -8.47 -2.54
N HIS A 10 -11.04 -7.44 -3.37
CA HIS A 10 -10.03 -7.34 -4.41
C HIS A 10 -8.62 -7.29 -3.81
N VAL A 11 -8.38 -6.37 -2.86
CA VAL A 11 -7.14 -6.30 -2.07
C VAL A 11 -6.82 -7.64 -1.44
N LYS A 12 -7.81 -8.30 -0.83
CA LYS A 12 -7.63 -9.62 -0.22
C LYS A 12 -7.15 -10.63 -1.26
N LYS A 13 -7.78 -10.70 -2.43
CA LYS A 13 -7.44 -11.64 -3.50
C LYS A 13 -6.02 -11.43 -4.01
N LEU A 14 -5.62 -10.19 -4.28
CA LEU A 14 -4.29 -9.86 -4.81
C LEU A 14 -3.15 -10.15 -3.82
N SER A 15 -3.33 -9.74 -2.56
CA SER A 15 -2.20 -9.71 -1.60
C SER A 15 -2.15 -10.91 -0.65
N THR A 16 -3.07 -11.87 -0.71
CA THR A 16 -2.99 -13.07 0.14
C THR A 16 -1.79 -13.91 -0.29
N GLY A 17 -0.95 -14.30 0.67
CA GLY A 17 0.29 -15.04 0.41
C GLY A 17 1.49 -14.14 0.05
N ASN A 18 1.26 -12.85 -0.13
CA ASN A 18 2.27 -11.87 -0.54
C ASN A 18 2.65 -10.92 0.60
N THR A 19 3.40 -9.86 0.30
CA THR A 19 3.86 -8.85 1.27
C THR A 19 3.13 -7.52 1.05
N LEU A 20 2.65 -6.89 2.12
CA LEU A 20 2.17 -5.51 2.10
C LEU A 20 3.17 -4.60 2.81
N VAL A 21 3.58 -3.51 2.17
CA VAL A 21 4.36 -2.43 2.79
C VAL A 21 3.47 -1.23 2.96
N MET A 22 3.35 -0.71 4.18
CA MET A 22 2.53 0.46 4.48
C MET A 22 3.20 1.39 5.47
N GLY A 23 2.86 2.68 5.40
CA GLY A 23 3.27 3.64 6.42
C GLY A 23 2.54 3.46 7.76
N ARG A 24 3.16 3.93 8.84
CA ARG A 24 2.62 3.90 10.22
C ARG A 24 1.14 4.32 10.31
N ARG A 25 0.76 5.47 9.73
CA ARG A 25 -0.62 5.98 9.79
C ARG A 25 -1.64 5.06 9.11
N THR A 26 -1.26 4.46 7.98
CA THR A 26 -2.09 3.48 7.29
C THR A 26 -2.30 2.25 8.17
N TYR A 27 -1.23 1.75 8.78
CA TYR A 27 -1.33 0.64 9.72
C TYR A 27 -2.27 0.94 10.89
N ASP A 28 -2.15 2.11 11.54
CA ASP A 28 -3.06 2.46 12.66
C ASP A 28 -4.52 2.54 12.23
N SER A 29 -4.78 3.02 11.01
CA SER A 29 -6.15 3.10 10.47
C SER A 29 -6.78 1.72 10.27
N ILE A 30 -5.97 0.70 9.95
CA ILE A 30 -6.39 -0.70 9.85
C ILE A 30 -6.50 -1.32 11.24
N GLY A 31 -5.59 -0.95 12.14
CA GLY A 31 -5.56 -1.30 13.56
C GLY A 31 -4.97 -2.67 13.89
N LYS A 32 -4.78 -3.55 12.90
CA LYS A 32 -4.17 -4.88 13.08
C LYS A 32 -3.57 -5.40 11.77
N PRO A 33 -2.58 -6.32 11.81
CA PRO A 33 -2.07 -6.96 10.61
C PRO A 33 -3.19 -7.72 9.87
N LEU A 34 -3.19 -7.60 8.54
CA LEU A 34 -4.11 -8.33 7.70
C LEU A 34 -3.72 -9.81 7.64
N PRO A 35 -4.68 -10.75 7.78
CA PRO A 35 -4.36 -12.17 7.89
C PRO A 35 -3.86 -12.76 6.57
N ASN A 36 -3.07 -13.83 6.67
CA ASN A 36 -2.59 -14.65 5.56
C ASN A 36 -1.70 -13.87 4.56
N ARG A 37 -0.95 -12.88 5.04
CA ARG A 37 0.04 -12.13 4.26
C ARG A 37 1.07 -11.52 5.20
N ARG A 38 2.26 -11.21 4.69
CA ARG A 38 3.30 -10.52 5.46
C ARG A 38 2.90 -9.04 5.55
N ASN A 39 2.89 -8.49 6.77
CA ASN A 39 2.58 -7.08 6.99
C ASN A 39 3.89 -6.37 7.38
N VAL A 40 4.29 -5.39 6.57
CA VAL A 40 5.50 -4.59 6.77
C VAL A 40 5.09 -3.14 7.02
N VAL A 41 5.56 -2.55 8.12
CA VAL A 41 5.28 -1.17 8.49
C VAL A 41 6.55 -0.34 8.41
N LEU A 42 6.52 0.69 7.56
CA LEU A 42 7.56 1.71 7.48
C LEU A 42 7.27 2.82 8.50
N THR A 43 8.22 3.08 9.39
CA THR A 43 8.13 4.13 10.40
C THR A 43 9.50 4.66 10.80
N ARG A 44 9.60 5.95 11.12
CA ARG A 44 10.80 6.55 11.72
C ARG A 44 10.91 6.29 13.22
N ASP A 45 9.85 5.79 13.84
CA ASP A 45 9.82 5.45 15.26
C ASP A 45 10.51 4.11 15.49
N THR A 46 11.76 4.14 15.96
CA THR A 46 12.56 2.94 16.25
C THR A 46 12.08 2.18 17.50
N SER A 47 11.14 2.75 18.26
CA SER A 47 10.51 2.07 19.40
C SER A 47 9.23 1.34 19.04
N PHE A 48 8.72 1.55 17.82
CA PHE A 48 7.48 0.93 17.37
C PHE A 48 7.63 -0.59 17.27
N HIS A 49 6.69 -1.29 17.87
CA HIS A 49 6.58 -2.74 17.80
C HIS A 49 5.11 -3.15 17.76
N ALA A 50 4.79 -4.15 16.94
CA ALA A 50 3.46 -4.73 16.88
C ALA A 50 3.54 -6.22 16.54
N ASP A 51 2.75 -7.04 17.22
CA ASP A 51 2.73 -8.49 17.00
C ASP A 51 2.28 -8.82 15.56
N GLY A 52 3.03 -9.71 14.91
CA GLY A 52 2.74 -10.13 13.53
C GLY A 52 3.05 -9.08 12.46
N VAL A 53 3.79 -8.02 12.83
CA VAL A 53 4.24 -6.96 11.91
C VAL A 53 5.76 -6.96 11.83
N HIS A 54 6.29 -6.89 10.61
CA HIS A 54 7.69 -6.61 10.36
C HIS A 54 7.87 -5.08 10.26
N VAL A 55 8.82 -4.51 10.98
CA VAL A 55 9.06 -3.06 10.98
C VAL A 55 10.31 -2.75 10.18
N ILE A 56 10.23 -1.76 9.28
CA ILE A 56 11.37 -1.20 8.55
C ILE A 56 11.46 0.31 8.80
N HIS A 57 12.63 0.90 8.58
CA HIS A 57 12.91 2.30 8.96
C HIS A 57 13.35 3.19 7.80
N SER A 58 13.57 2.62 6.63
CA SER A 58 13.94 3.31 5.40
C SER A 58 13.20 2.74 4.19
N PHE A 59 13.11 3.54 3.12
CA PHE A 59 12.54 3.07 1.85
C PHE A 59 13.44 2.02 1.18
N ASP A 60 14.75 2.10 1.38
CA ASP A 60 15.70 1.15 0.77
C ASP A 60 15.48 -0.28 1.24
N GLU A 61 15.07 -0.47 2.51
CA GLU A 61 14.74 -1.79 3.06
C GLU A 61 13.55 -2.47 2.35
N ILE A 62 12.77 -1.75 1.55
CA ILE A 62 11.69 -2.33 0.74
C ILE A 62 12.26 -3.28 -0.32
N TYR A 63 13.43 -2.95 -0.89
CA TYR A 63 14.06 -3.75 -1.95
C TYR A 63 14.64 -5.07 -1.45
N ASP A 64 14.88 -5.20 -0.15
CA ASP A 64 15.37 -6.44 0.48
C ASP A 64 14.22 -7.43 0.78
N LEU A 65 12.96 -7.05 0.53
CA LEU A 65 11.81 -7.91 0.77
C LEU A 65 11.64 -8.93 -0.36
N GLU A 66 11.59 -10.20 0.01
CA GLU A 66 11.37 -11.29 -0.93
C GLU A 66 9.90 -11.41 -1.39
N GLY A 67 9.72 -11.93 -2.61
CA GLY A 67 8.43 -12.25 -3.19
C GLY A 67 7.72 -11.04 -3.80
N HIS A 68 6.41 -11.16 -3.99
CA HIS A 68 5.61 -10.05 -4.53
C HIS A 68 5.29 -9.07 -3.41
N VAL A 69 5.78 -7.83 -3.55
CA VAL A 69 5.58 -6.74 -2.60
C VAL A 69 4.58 -5.74 -3.14
N PHE A 70 3.52 -5.47 -2.39
CA PHE A 70 2.54 -4.44 -2.71
C PHE A 70 2.79 -3.21 -1.85
N ILE A 71 2.93 -2.06 -2.51
CA ILE A 71 2.93 -0.77 -1.85
C ILE A 71 1.48 -0.42 -1.48
N PHE A 72 1.19 -0.39 -0.18
CA PHE A 72 -0.15 -0.26 0.37
C PHE A 72 -0.42 1.13 0.97
N GLY A 73 0.40 2.11 0.58
CA GLY A 73 0.25 3.52 0.93
C GLY A 73 0.67 3.87 2.37
N GLY A 74 0.36 5.06 2.88
CA GLY A 74 -0.45 6.12 2.27
C GLY A 74 0.33 7.05 1.34
N GLN A 75 -0.13 8.30 1.23
CA GLN A 75 0.39 9.31 0.29
C GLN A 75 1.91 9.36 0.19
N SER A 76 2.64 9.56 1.29
CA SER A 76 4.11 9.68 1.22
C SER A 76 4.82 8.43 0.72
N LEU A 77 4.23 7.24 0.94
CA LEU A 77 4.79 6.00 0.42
C LEU A 77 4.47 5.87 -1.08
N PHE A 78 3.29 6.29 -1.52
CA PHE A 78 2.97 6.32 -2.96
C PHE A 78 3.82 7.35 -3.72
N GLU A 79 3.96 8.57 -3.18
CA GLU A 79 4.81 9.62 -3.76
C GLU A 79 6.26 9.15 -3.92
N GLU A 80 6.79 8.42 -2.93
CA GLU A 80 8.16 7.91 -3.00
C GLU A 80 8.30 6.76 -4.01
N MET A 81 7.29 5.90 -4.13
CA MET A 81 7.41 4.63 -4.85
C MET A 81 6.84 4.63 -6.27
N ILE A 82 6.03 5.61 -6.68
CA ILE A 82 5.36 5.60 -7.99
C ILE A 82 6.33 5.46 -9.17
N ASP A 83 7.50 6.07 -9.10
CA ASP A 83 8.53 5.99 -10.15
C ASP A 83 9.43 4.74 -10.05
N LYS A 84 9.17 3.87 -9.08
CA LYS A 84 10.03 2.70 -8.74
C LYS A 84 9.29 1.36 -8.83
N VAL A 85 7.96 1.37 -8.87
CA VAL A 85 7.16 0.14 -8.95
C VAL A 85 7.07 -0.37 -10.39
N ASP A 86 6.94 -1.68 -10.55
CA ASP A 86 6.79 -2.31 -11.85
C ASP A 86 5.39 -2.09 -12.44
N ASP A 87 4.34 -2.22 -11.61
CA ASP A 87 2.94 -2.11 -12.00
C ASP A 87 2.08 -1.43 -10.91
N MET A 88 0.83 -1.08 -11.28
CA MET A 88 -0.15 -0.50 -10.36
C MET A 88 -1.51 -1.19 -10.47
N TYR A 89 -2.01 -1.72 -9.35
CA TYR A 89 -3.38 -2.20 -9.23
C TYR A 89 -4.28 -1.09 -8.66
N ILE A 90 -4.91 -0.33 -9.55
CA ILE A 90 -5.72 0.84 -9.18
C ILE A 90 -7.21 0.50 -9.20
N THR A 91 -7.90 0.73 -8.09
CA THR A 91 -9.36 0.79 -8.07
C THR A 91 -9.81 2.24 -8.20
N VAL A 92 -10.27 2.63 -9.40
CA VAL A 92 -10.86 3.96 -9.62
C VAL A 92 -12.26 4.00 -9.02
N VAL A 93 -12.45 4.85 -8.01
CA VAL A 93 -13.78 5.06 -7.41
C VAL A 93 -14.45 6.21 -8.15
N GLU A 94 -15.44 5.88 -8.98
CA GLU A 94 -16.23 6.85 -9.74
C GLU A 94 -17.03 7.75 -8.79
N GLY A 95 -16.51 8.94 -8.52
CA GLY A 95 -17.10 9.89 -7.59
C GLY A 95 -16.16 11.03 -7.22
N LYS A 96 -16.71 12.05 -6.57
CA LYS A 96 -15.93 13.13 -5.95
C LYS A 96 -16.17 13.11 -4.46
N HIS A 97 -15.09 13.07 -3.70
CA HIS A 97 -15.14 12.99 -2.24
C HIS A 97 -14.27 14.08 -1.63
N GLN A 98 -14.64 14.53 -0.43
CA GLN A 98 -13.70 15.31 0.38
C GLN A 98 -12.53 14.41 0.77
N GLY A 99 -11.32 14.87 0.53
CA GLY A 99 -10.08 14.16 0.83
C GLY A 99 -9.04 15.14 1.37
N ASP A 100 -8.22 14.66 2.30
CA ASP A 100 -7.08 15.35 2.90
C ASP A 100 -5.74 14.70 2.52
N THR A 101 -5.81 13.59 1.80
CA THR A 101 -4.69 12.74 1.39
C THR A 101 -4.96 12.30 -0.04
N PHE A 102 -3.96 12.42 -0.92
CA PHE A 102 -4.11 12.19 -2.35
C PHE A 102 -3.07 11.19 -2.87
N PHE A 103 -3.43 10.46 -3.93
CA PHE A 103 -2.48 9.69 -4.71
C PHE A 103 -1.69 10.66 -5.62
N PRO A 104 -0.38 10.43 -5.87
CA PRO A 104 0.38 11.24 -6.82
C PRO A 104 -0.28 11.26 -8.20
N GLU A 105 -0.08 12.37 -8.94
CA GLU A 105 -0.55 12.45 -10.32
C GLU A 105 0.25 11.48 -11.20
N TYR A 106 -0.43 10.89 -12.19
CA TYR A 106 0.17 10.01 -13.20
C TYR A 106 -0.51 10.23 -14.55
N THR A 107 0.18 9.87 -15.62
CA THR A 107 -0.34 9.94 -17.00
C THR A 107 -0.32 8.57 -17.66
N PHE A 108 -1.27 8.31 -18.55
CA PHE A 108 -1.28 7.09 -19.38
C PHE A 108 -0.20 7.09 -20.47
N GLU A 109 0.55 8.20 -20.63
CA GLU A 109 1.78 8.19 -21.45
C GLU A 109 2.88 7.33 -20.80
N ASP A 110 2.91 7.27 -19.46
CA ASP A 110 3.89 6.51 -18.69
C ASP A 110 3.39 5.11 -18.31
N TRP A 111 2.07 4.88 -18.39
CA TRP A 111 1.41 3.66 -17.91
C TRP A 111 0.46 3.05 -18.94
N GLU A 112 0.73 1.80 -19.33
CA GLU A 112 -0.15 1.00 -20.18
C GLU A 112 -1.25 0.31 -19.35
N VAL A 113 -2.48 0.28 -19.88
CA VAL A 113 -3.61 -0.39 -19.23
C VAL A 113 -3.65 -1.86 -19.65
N GLU A 114 -3.18 -2.76 -18.79
CA GLU A 114 -3.25 -4.21 -19.05
C GLU A 114 -4.67 -4.79 -18.95
N SER A 115 -5.48 -4.27 -18.03
CA SER A 115 -6.89 -4.67 -17.86
C SER A 115 -7.73 -3.56 -17.21
N SER A 116 -9.03 -3.53 -17.52
CA SER A 116 -10.02 -2.60 -16.96
C SER A 116 -11.38 -3.26 -16.74
#